data_AF-A0A6G0SKS8-F1
#
_entry.id   AF-A0A6G0SKS8-F1
#
_cell.length_a   1.000
_cell.length_b   1.000
_cell.length_c   1.000
_cell.angle_alpha   90.00
_cell.angle_beta   90.00
_cell.angle_gamma   90.00
#
_symmetry.space_group_name_H-M   'P 1'
#
loop_
_entity.id
_entity.type
_entity.pdbx_description
1 polymer ?
#
loop_
_entity_poly.entity_id
_entity_poly.type
_entity_poly.pdbx_seq_one_letter_code
_entity_poly.pdbx_strand_id
1 'polypeptide(L)'
;MGVHADHQGAKLHIRSPGDPIRVKRPARLHPVPAYAQEAVRATTSQLLTAFGHRLQNPTLDAQTATTKWEELKMDVARSTRLCVRARRKTLRHSIKKKLARLIRQQQRHATELVGAPVTVDGITDDFASLTLDETVVPSRAARLRRAITDYNQL
;
A
#
# COMPACT_ATOMS: atom_id res chain seq x y z
N MET A 1 -42.17 64.72 11.42
CA MET A 1 -42.39 63.59 12.36
C MET A 1 -41.91 62.33 11.66
N GLY A 2 -40.66 61.91 11.89
CA GLY A 2 -40.07 60.72 11.27
C GLY A 2 -40.13 59.53 12.21
N VAL A 3 -40.52 58.36 11.71
CA VAL A 3 -40.66 57.13 12.50
C VAL A 3 -39.27 56.53 12.73
N HIS A 4 -38.82 56.44 13.97
CA HIS A 4 -37.60 55.72 14.32
C HIS A 4 -37.87 54.23 14.41
N ALA A 5 -36.98 53.43 13.82
CA ALA A 5 -37.08 51.99 13.81
C ALA A 5 -36.65 51.42 15.18
N ASP A 6 -37.52 50.65 15.82
CA ASP A 6 -37.38 50.15 17.20
C ASP A 6 -36.58 48.84 17.33
N HIS A 7 -35.90 48.41 16.26
CA HIS A 7 -35.14 47.16 16.30
C HIS A 7 -33.66 47.40 16.65
N GLN A 8 -33.25 46.93 17.83
CA GLN A 8 -31.85 46.81 18.17
C GLN A 8 -31.24 45.61 17.45
N GLY A 9 -30.34 45.85 16.49
CA GLY A 9 -29.60 44.79 15.81
C GLY A 9 -28.56 44.16 16.74
N ALA A 10 -28.67 42.86 17.01
CA ALA A 10 -27.66 42.10 17.73
C ALA A 10 -26.66 41.45 16.76
N LYS A 11 -25.36 41.67 16.99
CA LYS A 11 -24.26 41.08 16.20
C LYS A 11 -23.76 39.82 16.91
N LEU A 12 -24.09 38.64 16.37
CA LEU A 12 -23.63 37.36 16.93
C LEU A 12 -22.18 37.09 16.48
N HIS A 13 -21.23 37.28 17.38
CA HIS A 13 -19.82 36.91 17.13
C HIS A 13 -19.61 35.43 17.49
N ILE A 14 -19.81 34.52 16.53
CA ILE A 14 -19.40 33.12 16.67
C ILE A 14 -17.87 33.09 16.62
N ARG A 15 -17.22 32.96 17.78
CA ARG A 15 -15.80 32.61 17.82
C ARG A 15 -15.67 31.15 17.38
N SER A 16 -14.89 30.90 16.33
CA SER A 16 -14.55 29.54 15.91
C SER A 16 -13.94 28.81 17.11
N PRO A 17 -14.46 27.64 17.52
CA PRO A 17 -13.93 26.93 18.69
C PRO A 17 -12.44 26.63 18.46
N GLY A 18 -11.61 26.98 19.45
CA GLY A 18 -10.15 26.79 19.39
C GLY A 18 -9.72 25.33 19.23
N ASP A 19 -10.63 24.40 19.53
CA ASP A 19 -10.50 22.99 19.23
C ASP A 19 -11.70 22.51 18.40
N PRO A 20 -11.56 22.34 17.06
CA PRO A 20 -12.66 21.92 16.23
C PRO A 20 -13.05 20.48 16.57
N ILE A 21 -14.35 20.22 16.69
CA ILE A 21 -14.88 18.86 16.86
C ILE A 21 -14.42 18.01 15.67
N ARG A 22 -13.45 17.11 15.91
CA ARG A 22 -12.92 16.20 14.89
C ARG A 22 -13.86 15.02 14.69
N VAL A 23 -14.79 15.15 13.75
CA VAL A 23 -15.66 14.03 13.35
C VAL A 23 -14.83 13.00 12.59
N LYS A 24 -14.56 11.85 13.22
CA LYS A 24 -13.82 10.75 12.61
C LYS A 24 -14.72 10.02 11.61
N ARG A 25 -14.57 10.36 10.32
CA ARG A 25 -15.30 9.68 9.25
C ARG A 25 -14.86 8.21 9.15
N PRO A 26 -15.81 7.27 8.95
CA PRO A 26 -15.47 5.87 8.72
C PRO A 26 -14.57 5.74 7.48
N ALA A 27 -13.65 4.77 7.52
CA ALA A 27 -12.70 4.59 6.44
C ALA A 27 -13.42 4.14 5.17
N ARG A 28 -13.25 4.90 4.07
CA ARG A 28 -13.75 4.50 2.76
C ARG A 28 -12.97 3.28 2.28
N LEU A 29 -13.66 2.17 2.06
CA LEU A 29 -13.09 0.97 1.46
C LEU A 29 -13.22 1.09 -0.06
N HIS A 30 -12.10 1.36 -0.72
CA HIS A 30 -11.99 1.23 -2.18
C HIS A 30 -11.80 -0.24 -2.56
N PRO A 31 -12.10 -0.62 -3.82
CA PRO A 31 -11.77 -1.95 -4.32
C PRO A 31 -10.31 -2.29 -4.02
N VAL A 32 -10.09 -3.51 -3.55
CA VAL A 32 -8.75 -3.99 -3.19
C VAL A 32 -7.93 -4.12 -4.48
N PRO A 33 -6.72 -3.54 -4.54
CA PRO A 33 -5.86 -3.66 -5.71
C PRO A 33 -5.46 -5.11 -5.93
N ALA A 34 -5.34 -5.54 -7.19
CA ALA A 34 -5.10 -6.94 -7.60
C ALA A 34 -3.98 -7.61 -6.79
N TYR A 35 -2.85 -6.93 -6.60
CA TYR A 35 -1.69 -7.45 -5.88
C TYR A 35 -1.93 -7.79 -4.40
N ALA A 36 -3.04 -7.33 -3.81
CA ALA A 36 -3.39 -7.55 -2.42
C ALA A 36 -4.70 -8.33 -2.24
N GLN A 37 -5.40 -8.70 -3.32
CA GLN A 37 -6.73 -9.32 -3.26
C GLN A 37 -6.72 -10.63 -2.48
N GLU A 38 -5.81 -11.55 -2.80
CA GLU A 38 -5.70 -12.84 -2.12
C GLU A 38 -5.40 -12.69 -0.64
N ALA A 39 -4.46 -11.81 -0.30
CA ALA A 39 -4.07 -11.57 1.08
C ALA A 39 -5.20 -10.95 1.91
N VAL A 40 -5.94 -9.99 1.32
CA VAL A 40 -7.14 -9.42 1.97
C VAL A 40 -8.23 -10.47 2.10
N ARG A 41 -8.50 -11.26 1.06
CA ARG A 41 -9.50 -12.34 1.10
C ARG A 41 -9.22 -13.33 2.22
N ALA A 42 -7.98 -13.82 2.33
CA ALA A 42 -7.57 -14.72 3.40
C ALA A 42 -7.78 -14.10 4.80
N THR A 43 -7.37 -12.83 4.96
CA THR A 43 -7.54 -12.10 6.23
C THR A 43 -9.02 -11.94 6.59
N THR A 44 -9.85 -11.53 5.62
CA THR A 44 -11.29 -11.33 5.84
C THR A 44 -11.99 -12.65 6.15
N SER A 45 -11.66 -13.73 5.43
CA SER A 45 -12.18 -15.07 5.73
C SER A 45 -11.84 -15.51 7.15
N GLN A 46 -10.60 -15.31 7.60
CA GLN A 46 -10.19 -15.64 8.98
C GLN A 46 -10.99 -14.85 10.02
N LEU A 47 -11.20 -13.54 9.79
CA LEU A 47 -11.99 -12.69 10.68
C LEU A 47 -13.45 -13.16 10.75
N LEU A 48 -14.05 -13.50 9.61
CA LEU A 48 -15.42 -14.01 9.53
C LEU A 48 -15.56 -15.37 10.23
N THR A 49 -14.61 -16.29 10.04
CA THR A 49 -14.61 -17.58 10.74
C THR A 49 -14.49 -17.40 12.25
N ALA A 50 -13.54 -16.56 12.70
CA ALA A 50 -13.38 -16.25 14.12
C ALA A 50 -14.64 -15.62 14.73
N PHE A 51 -15.33 -14.75 13.97
CA PHE A 51 -16.60 -14.17 14.38
C PHE A 51 -17.73 -15.21 14.44
N GLY A 52 -17.82 -16.10 13.46
CA GLY A 52 -18.78 -17.20 13.44
C GLY A 52 -18.68 -18.08 14.69
N HIS A 53 -17.46 -18.43 15.10
CA HIS A 53 -17.24 -19.16 16.35
C HIS A 53 -17.70 -18.39 17.60
N ARG A 54 -17.55 -17.06 17.61
CA ARG A 54 -18.01 -16.23 18.74
C ARG A 54 -19.53 -16.16 18.83
N LEU A 55 -20.24 -16.27 17.70
CA LEU A 55 -21.70 -16.26 17.65
C LEU A 55 -22.35 -17.58 18.07
N GLN A 56 -21.62 -18.70 18.03
CA GLN A 56 -22.12 -20.01 18.48
C GLN A 56 -22.32 -20.10 20.00
N ASN A 57 -22.02 -19.04 20.76
CA ASN A 57 -22.22 -19.01 22.20
C ASN A 57 -23.71 -18.80 22.55
N PRO A 58 -24.36 -19.74 23.26
CA PRO A 58 -25.80 -19.70 23.53
C PRO A 58 -26.20 -18.60 24.54
N THR A 59 -25.24 -17.99 25.25
CA THR A 59 -25.46 -16.92 26.22
C THR A 59 -25.38 -15.52 25.59
N LEU A 60 -25.24 -15.44 24.27
CA LEU A 60 -24.96 -14.19 23.60
C LEU A 60 -26.26 -13.42 23.32
N ASP A 61 -26.44 -12.33 24.07
CA ASP A 61 -27.56 -11.41 23.89
C ASP A 61 -27.52 -10.68 22.53
N ALA A 62 -28.70 -10.35 21.99
CA ALA A 62 -28.88 -9.72 20.68
C ALA A 62 -28.26 -8.32 20.59
N GLN A 63 -28.32 -7.53 21.68
CA GLN A 63 -27.68 -6.22 21.71
C GLN A 63 -26.16 -6.36 21.68
N THR A 64 -25.63 -7.33 22.43
CA THR A 64 -24.20 -7.68 22.41
C THR A 64 -23.75 -8.18 21.03
N ALA A 65 -24.57 -8.98 20.35
CA ALA A 65 -24.29 -9.45 18.99
C ALA A 65 -24.16 -8.29 18.00
N THR A 66 -25.07 -7.31 18.09
CA THR A 66 -25.08 -6.13 17.22
C THR A 66 -23.82 -5.29 17.40
N THR A 67 -23.41 -5.04 18.64
CA THR A 67 -22.16 -4.31 18.93
C THR A 67 -20.95 -5.04 18.34
N LYS A 68 -20.85 -6.36 18.56
CA LYS A 68 -19.75 -7.18 18.02
C LYS A 68 -19.73 -7.20 16.48
N TRP A 69 -20.89 -7.12 15.84
CA TRP A 69 -20.99 -7.03 14.38
C TRP A 69 -20.42 -5.70 13.85
N GLU A 70 -20.74 -4.57 14.49
CA GLU A 70 -20.17 -3.27 14.11
C GLU A 70 -18.65 -3.22 14.33
N GLU A 71 -18.17 -3.81 15.43
CA GLU A 71 -16.74 -3.99 15.69
C GLU A 71 -16.06 -4.81 14.60
N LEU A 72 -16.67 -5.93 14.18
CA LEU A 72 -16.16 -6.76 13.09
C LEU A 72 -16.03 -5.97 11.79
N LYS A 73 -17.05 -5.18 11.40
CA LYS A 73 -16.98 -4.34 10.19
C LYS A 73 -15.80 -3.37 10.25
N MET A 74 -15.60 -2.73 11.40
CA MET A 74 -14.47 -1.83 11.62
C MET A 74 -13.13 -2.56 11.54
N ASP A 75 -13.05 -3.76 12.10
CA ASP A 75 -11.84 -4.58 12.10
C ASP A 75 -11.51 -5.11 10.71
N VAL A 76 -12.50 -5.52 9.91
CA VAL A 76 -12.34 -5.88 8.50
C VAL A 76 -11.81 -4.68 7.71
N ALA A 77 -12.37 -3.49 7.93
CA ALA A 77 -11.92 -2.28 7.25
C ALA A 77 -10.48 -1.91 7.61
N ARG A 78 -10.13 -1.99 8.91
CA ARG A 78 -8.78 -1.73 9.42
C ARG A 78 -7.78 -2.74 8.85
N SER A 79 -8.10 -4.03 8.96
CA SER A 79 -7.23 -5.14 8.54
C SER A 79 -6.97 -5.10 7.04
N THR A 80 -7.99 -4.80 6.24
CA THR A 80 -7.86 -4.60 4.79
C THR A 80 -6.84 -3.50 4.47
N ARG A 81 -6.95 -2.33 5.10
CA ARG A 81 -6.01 -1.21 4.87
C ARG A 81 -4.58 -1.56 5.28
N LEU A 82 -4.41 -2.24 6.41
CA LEU A 82 -3.09 -2.66 6.89
C LEU A 82 -2.47 -3.69 5.94
N CYS A 83 -3.24 -4.69 5.50
CA CYS A 83 -2.79 -5.70 4.55
C CYS A 83 -2.35 -5.07 3.22
N VAL A 84 -3.17 -4.19 2.64
CA VAL A 84 -2.82 -3.46 1.40
C VAL A 84 -1.56 -2.61 1.58
N ARG A 85 -1.42 -1.92 2.72
CA ARG A 85 -0.23 -1.11 3.02
C ARG A 85 1.03 -1.98 3.15
N ALA A 86 0.93 -3.11 3.85
CA ALA A 86 2.02 -4.06 4.01
C ALA A 86 2.46 -4.63 2.66
N ARG A 87 1.50 -5.10 1.83
CA ARG A 87 1.80 -5.62 0.50
C ARG A 87 2.43 -4.59 -0.43
N ARG A 88 1.92 -3.35 -0.41
CA ARG A 88 2.54 -2.24 -1.16
C ARG A 88 3.99 -2.00 -0.73
N LYS A 89 4.26 -2.04 0.58
CA LYS A 89 5.62 -1.88 1.12
C LYS A 89 6.53 -3.01 0.65
N THR A 90 6.10 -4.27 0.74
CA THR A 90 6.87 -5.44 0.29
C THR A 90 7.18 -5.38 -1.21
N LEU A 91 6.19 -5.04 -2.05
CA LEU A 91 6.40 -4.88 -3.49
C LEU A 91 7.41 -3.78 -3.79
N ARG A 92 7.27 -2.61 -3.17
CA ARG A 92 8.24 -1.52 -3.31
C ARG A 92 9.66 -1.95 -2.91
N HIS A 93 9.81 -2.68 -1.80
CA HIS A 93 11.13 -3.18 -1.40
C HIS A 93 11.69 -4.19 -2.40
N SER A 94 10.85 -5.07 -2.94
CA SER A 94 11.25 -6.02 -3.99
C SER A 94 11.70 -5.29 -5.26
N ILE A 95 10.93 -4.31 -5.74
CA ILE A 95 11.27 -3.50 -6.92
C ILE A 95 12.56 -2.73 -6.67
N LYS A 96 12.70 -2.04 -5.53
CA LYS A 96 13.93 -1.32 -5.16
C LYS A 96 15.14 -2.25 -5.11
N LYS A 97 15.00 -3.45 -4.53
CA LYS A 97 16.08 -4.44 -4.45
C LYS A 97 16.49 -4.92 -5.84
N LYS A 98 15.51 -5.15 -6.74
CA LYS A 98 15.76 -5.52 -8.14
C LYS A 98 16.48 -4.39 -8.89
N LEU A 99 16.01 -3.15 -8.80
CA LEU A 99 16.67 -1.97 -9.39
C LEU A 99 18.11 -1.80 -8.89
N ALA A 100 18.33 -1.88 -7.58
CA ALA A 100 19.67 -1.78 -7.00
C ALA A 100 20.59 -2.93 -7.45
N ARG A 101 20.05 -4.11 -7.74
CA ARG A 101 20.81 -5.20 -8.35
C ARG A 101 21.17 -4.89 -9.80
N LEU A 102 20.21 -4.46 -10.61
CA LEU A 102 20.43 -4.13 -12.03
C LEU A 102 21.43 -2.99 -12.23
N ILE A 103 21.36 -1.93 -11.40
CA ILE A 103 22.32 -0.81 -11.43
C ILE A 103 23.74 -1.30 -11.12
N ARG A 104 23.91 -2.16 -10.11
CA ARG A 104 25.21 -2.75 -9.79
C ARG A 104 25.76 -3.61 -10.94
N GLN A 105 24.91 -4.39 -11.59
CA GLN A 105 25.29 -5.16 -12.78
C GLN A 105 25.75 -4.24 -13.93
N GLN A 106 25.04 -3.13 -14.15
CA GLN A 106 25.43 -2.14 -15.17
C GLN A 106 26.79 -1.48 -14.86
N GLN A 107 27.02 -1.10 -13.60
CA GLN A 107 28.29 -0.52 -13.15
C GLN A 107 29.44 -1.52 -13.34
N ARG A 108 29.23 -2.80 -13.02
CA ARG A 108 30.24 -3.84 -13.21
C ARG A 108 30.54 -4.13 -14.67
N HIS A 109 29.52 -4.20 -15.52
CA HIS A 109 29.72 -4.29 -16.97
C HIS A 109 30.56 -3.12 -17.48
N ALA A 110 30.37 -1.90 -16.95
CA ALA A 110 31.21 -0.77 -17.31
C ALA A 110 32.67 -0.94 -16.83
N THR A 111 32.92 -1.52 -15.65
CA THR A 111 34.28 -1.80 -15.17
C THR A 111 34.98 -2.95 -15.92
N GLU A 112 34.24 -3.98 -16.34
CA GLU A 112 34.75 -5.09 -17.15
C GLU A 112 35.24 -4.60 -18.52
N LEU A 113 34.51 -3.66 -19.14
CA LEU A 113 34.94 -3.01 -20.38
C LEU A 113 36.26 -2.22 -20.24
N VAL A 114 36.62 -1.82 -19.02
CA VAL A 114 37.86 -1.09 -18.71
C VAL A 114 39.02 -2.05 -18.36
N GLY A 115 38.81 -3.37 -18.48
CA GLY A 115 39.87 -4.38 -18.30
C GLY A 115 40.08 -4.82 -16.85
N ALA A 116 39.09 -4.61 -15.97
CA ALA A 116 39.14 -5.11 -14.59
C ALA A 116 39.11 -6.66 -14.55
N PRO A 117 39.76 -7.30 -13.55
CA PRO A 117 39.78 -8.75 -13.43
C PRO A 117 38.37 -9.32 -13.15
N VAL A 118 38.05 -10.43 -13.82
CA VAL A 118 36.77 -11.15 -13.64
C VAL A 118 36.69 -11.69 -12.22
N THR A 119 35.60 -11.36 -11.52
CA THR A 119 35.33 -11.83 -10.15
C THR A 119 34.22 -12.88 -10.16
N VAL A 120 34.15 -13.72 -9.13
CA VAL A 120 33.08 -14.73 -8.95
C VAL A 120 31.70 -14.07 -8.92
N ASP A 121 31.60 -12.87 -8.34
CA ASP A 121 30.40 -12.03 -8.35
C ASP A 121 30.03 -11.57 -9.78
N GLY A 122 31.03 -11.32 -10.64
CA GLY A 122 30.84 -11.03 -12.06
C GLY A 122 30.24 -12.21 -12.82
N ILE A 123 30.81 -13.41 -12.66
CA ILE A 123 30.31 -14.65 -13.29
C ILE A 123 28.87 -14.95 -12.86
N THR A 124 28.57 -14.82 -11.56
CA THR A 124 27.20 -15.06 -11.04
C THR A 124 26.19 -14.07 -11.62
N ASP A 125 26.60 -12.81 -11.83
CA ASP A 125 25.74 -11.80 -12.44
C ASP A 125 25.64 -11.94 -13.97
N ASP A 126 26.64 -12.49 -14.64
CA ASP A 126 26.58 -12.85 -16.06
C ASP A 126 25.47 -13.87 -16.30
N PHE A 127 25.47 -14.97 -15.55
CA PHE A 127 24.41 -15.97 -15.61
C PHE A 127 23.04 -15.38 -15.27
N ALA A 128 22.96 -14.48 -14.29
CA ALA A 128 21.71 -13.79 -13.99
C ALA A 128 21.26 -12.85 -15.13
N SER A 129 22.20 -12.24 -15.86
CA SER A 129 21.89 -11.34 -16.98
C SER A 129 21.45 -12.07 -18.25
N LEU A 130 21.80 -13.36 -18.39
CA LEU A 130 21.30 -14.25 -19.43
C LEU A 130 19.82 -14.59 -19.22
N THR A 131 19.35 -14.57 -17.96
CA THR A 131 17.91 -14.76 -17.65
C THR A 131 17.05 -13.53 -17.91
N LEU A 132 17.64 -12.39 -18.28
CA LEU A 132 16.91 -11.20 -18.71
C LEU A 132 16.51 -11.40 -20.19
N ASP A 133 15.19 -11.48 -20.43
CA ASP A 133 14.51 -11.69 -21.72
C ASP A 133 15.40 -11.47 -22.96
N GLU A 134 15.80 -12.56 -23.60
CA GLU A 134 16.79 -12.59 -24.71
C GLU A 134 16.22 -12.09 -26.04
N THR A 135 14.92 -11.83 -26.11
CA THR A 135 14.15 -11.84 -27.35
C THR A 135 14.31 -10.60 -28.25
N VAL A 136 14.91 -9.50 -27.79
CA VAL A 136 14.87 -8.22 -28.55
C VAL A 136 16.19 -7.46 -28.64
N VAL A 137 17.19 -7.67 -27.76
CA VAL A 137 18.41 -6.84 -27.79
C VAL A 137 19.70 -7.65 -27.62
N PRO A 138 20.66 -7.55 -28.57
CA PRO A 138 21.81 -8.44 -28.61
C PRO A 138 22.83 -8.19 -27.49
N SER A 139 22.97 -6.96 -27.00
CA SER A 139 24.00 -6.63 -26.00
C SER A 139 23.49 -6.66 -24.56
N ARG A 140 24.31 -7.23 -23.66
CA ARG A 140 24.09 -7.27 -22.20
C ARG A 140 23.82 -5.87 -21.63
N ALA A 141 24.59 -4.87 -22.05
CA ALA A 141 24.41 -3.48 -21.64
C ALA A 141 23.05 -2.88 -22.01
N ALA A 142 22.47 -3.29 -23.14
CA ALA A 142 21.18 -2.81 -23.58
C ALA A 142 20.02 -3.55 -22.89
N ARG A 143 20.18 -4.86 -22.60
CA ARG A 143 19.25 -5.62 -21.75
C ARG A 143 19.14 -5.02 -20.34
N LEU A 144 20.27 -4.69 -19.71
CA LEU A 144 20.29 -4.06 -18.39
C LEU A 144 19.62 -2.69 -18.38
N ARG A 145 19.91 -1.84 -19.38
CA ARG A 145 19.28 -0.51 -19.51
C ARG A 145 17.76 -0.60 -19.69
N ARG A 146 17.28 -1.51 -20.55
CA ARG A 146 15.85 -1.74 -20.74
C ARG A 146 15.17 -2.19 -19.46
N ALA A 147 15.72 -3.21 -18.80
CA ALA A 147 15.17 -3.71 -17.53
C ALA A 147 15.09 -2.60 -16.47
N ILE A 148 16.12 -1.75 -16.36
CA ILE A 148 16.09 -0.59 -15.45
C ILE A 148 14.96 0.38 -15.82
N THR A 149 14.78 0.70 -17.10
CA THR A 149 13.68 1.56 -17.57
C THR A 149 12.32 0.96 -17.27
N ASP A 150 12.13 -0.33 -17.52
CA ASP A 150 10.86 -1.04 -17.29
C ASP A 150 10.49 -1.01 -15.79
N TYR A 151 11.47 -1.20 -14.89
CA TYR A 151 11.25 -1.11 -13.44
C TYR A 151 11.08 0.32 -12.92
N ASN A 152 11.52 1.34 -13.66
CA ASN A 152 11.28 2.75 -13.31
C ASN A 152 9.88 3.24 -13.73
N GLN A 153 9.22 2.54 -14.64
CA GLN A 153 7.86 2.87 -15.12
C GLN A 153 6.73 2.16 -14.33
N LEU A 154 7.08 1.28 -13.40
CA LEU A 154 6.18 0.51 -12.51
C LEU A 154 6.00 1.13 -11.12
#